data_AF-A0A7C4X6S9-F1
#
_entry.id   AF-A0A7C4X6S9-F1
#
_cell.length_a   1.000
_cell.length_b   1.000
_cell.length_c   1.000
_cell.angle_alpha   90.00
_cell.angle_beta   90.00
_cell.angle_gamma   90.00
#
_symmetry.space_group_name_H-M   'P 1'
#
loop_
_entity.id
_entity.type
_entity.pdbx_description
1 polymer ?
#
loop_
_entity_poly.entity_id
_entity_poly.type
_entity_poly.pdbx_seq_one_letter_code
_entity_poly.pdbx_strand_id
1 'polypeptide(L)'
;MEIKNHMDVLGECFSIMAWLQIKLARLGRHTWADMLGDLMDALEKQAKLVEDGRVSFEDSDLLELSEFLKSVSKDEETIGDVHLDKIGKCVKKICEKKDICFQKVLLIRKDDIKSKVKEIADTLKKEINPENTIFLGVLKGSIFFFVDLLRALELDVKFDFIEAKSYGNSMDSSKDVSFTKITDMDLVHKIVVVVEDIVDTGHTMKYVLKKLYERNPLKILTCVLIDKYERREVDVQIDYFGFRIEKGFVVGYGLDFADQFRCLPDIYALEKVNGS
;
A
#
# COMPACT_ATOMS: atom_id res chain seq x y z
N MET A 1 -1.01 -38.33 -18.06
CA MET A 1 -2.39 -37.77 -18.14
C MET A 1 -2.56 -36.64 -17.13
N GLU A 2 -2.02 -36.78 -15.91
CA GLU A 2 -1.94 -35.71 -14.89
C GLU A 2 -1.17 -34.44 -15.34
N ILE A 3 0.02 -34.58 -15.92
CA ILE A 3 0.86 -33.42 -16.35
C ILE A 3 0.14 -32.53 -17.38
N LYS A 4 -0.59 -33.13 -18.33
CA LYS A 4 -1.35 -32.38 -19.35
C LYS A 4 -2.48 -31.58 -18.71
N ASN A 5 -3.17 -32.18 -17.74
CA ASN A 5 -4.24 -31.52 -16.98
C ASN A 5 -3.69 -30.36 -16.11
N HIS A 6 -2.47 -30.50 -15.57
CA HIS A 6 -1.81 -29.41 -14.83
C HIS A 6 -1.42 -28.24 -15.71
N MET A 7 -0.90 -28.49 -16.90
CA MET A 7 -0.55 -27.43 -17.85
C MET A 7 -1.78 -26.67 -18.36
N ASP A 8 -2.89 -27.38 -18.58
CA ASP A 8 -4.17 -26.77 -18.96
C ASP A 8 -4.70 -25.86 -17.83
N VAL A 9 -4.66 -26.32 -16.57
CA VAL A 9 -5.07 -25.54 -15.39
C VAL A 9 -4.16 -24.33 -15.16
N LEU A 10 -2.84 -24.49 -15.34
CA LEU A 10 -1.89 -23.38 -15.24
C LEU A 10 -2.15 -22.34 -16.34
N GLY A 11 -2.34 -22.75 -17.59
CA GLY A 11 -2.66 -21.85 -18.71
C GLY A 11 -3.93 -21.03 -18.48
N GLU A 12 -4.96 -21.63 -17.89
CA GLU A 12 -6.17 -20.92 -17.45
C GLU A 12 -5.87 -19.92 -16.34
N CYS A 13 -5.09 -20.31 -15.32
CA CYS A 13 -4.69 -19.41 -14.23
C CYS A 13 -3.88 -18.22 -14.77
N PHE A 14 -2.94 -18.44 -15.68
CA PHE A 14 -2.16 -17.39 -16.36
C PHE A 14 -3.05 -16.39 -17.09
N SER A 15 -4.00 -16.90 -17.87
CA SER A 15 -4.91 -16.05 -18.64
C SER A 15 -5.73 -15.14 -17.73
N ILE A 16 -6.22 -15.68 -16.60
CA ILE A 16 -7.01 -14.90 -15.64
C ILE A 16 -6.13 -13.94 -14.83
N MET A 17 -4.94 -14.36 -14.41
CA MET A 17 -4.01 -13.49 -13.68
C MET A 17 -3.49 -12.36 -14.57
N ALA A 18 -3.19 -12.61 -15.84
CA ALA A 18 -2.76 -11.55 -16.76
C ALA A 18 -3.88 -10.52 -16.98
N TRP A 19 -5.11 -11.00 -17.14
CA TRP A 19 -6.29 -10.13 -17.18
C TRP A 19 -6.45 -9.32 -15.88
N LEU A 20 -6.32 -9.97 -14.72
CA LEU A 20 -6.40 -9.32 -13.41
C LEU A 20 -5.30 -8.28 -13.22
N GLN A 21 -4.07 -8.56 -13.65
CA GLN A 21 -2.94 -7.64 -13.56
C GLN A 21 -3.22 -6.37 -14.35
N ILE A 22 -3.65 -6.51 -15.61
CA ILE A 22 -4.01 -5.39 -16.48
C ILE A 22 -5.18 -4.61 -15.89
N LYS A 23 -6.19 -5.32 -15.35
CA LYS A 23 -7.36 -4.69 -14.74
C LYS A 23 -6.97 -3.91 -13.48
N LEU A 24 -6.17 -4.48 -12.59
CA LEU A 24 -5.65 -3.81 -11.38
C LEU A 24 -4.83 -2.57 -11.72
N ALA A 25 -3.97 -2.64 -12.74
CA ALA A 25 -3.21 -1.47 -13.22
C ALA A 25 -4.13 -0.37 -13.75
N ARG A 26 -5.17 -0.72 -14.52
CA ARG A 26 -6.19 0.24 -14.99
C ARG A 26 -7.03 0.85 -13.87
N LEU A 27 -7.20 0.14 -12.76
CA LEU A 27 -7.89 0.62 -11.56
C LEU A 27 -6.97 1.44 -10.64
N GLY A 28 -5.73 1.75 -11.05
CA GLY A 28 -4.76 2.46 -10.21
C GLY A 28 -4.25 1.64 -9.02
N ARG A 29 -4.53 0.33 -8.99
CA ARG A 29 -4.05 -0.64 -8.00
C ARG A 29 -2.71 -1.23 -8.42
N HIS A 30 -1.80 -0.38 -8.87
CA HIS A 30 -0.50 -0.77 -9.45
C HIS A 30 0.29 -1.70 -8.55
N THR A 31 0.27 -1.46 -7.23
CA THR A 31 0.90 -2.34 -6.24
C THR A 31 0.40 -3.79 -6.28
N TRP A 32 -0.91 -4.00 -6.45
CA TRP A 32 -1.48 -5.33 -6.59
C TRP A 32 -1.22 -5.93 -7.97
N ALA A 33 -1.18 -5.10 -9.01
CA ALA A 33 -0.82 -5.53 -10.36
C ALA A 33 0.64 -6.02 -10.44
N ASP A 34 1.57 -5.28 -9.82
CA ASP A 34 2.98 -5.65 -9.74
C ASP A 34 3.12 -7.00 -9.01
N MET A 35 2.45 -7.16 -7.85
CA MET A 35 2.45 -8.41 -7.08
C MET A 35 1.89 -9.60 -7.87
N LEU A 36 0.82 -9.40 -8.63
CA LEU A 36 0.23 -10.47 -9.44
C LEU A 36 1.15 -10.84 -10.61
N GLY A 37 1.86 -9.86 -11.17
CA GLY A 37 2.96 -10.09 -12.12
C GLY A 37 4.05 -10.97 -11.53
N ASP A 38 4.51 -10.63 -10.33
CA ASP A 38 5.54 -11.39 -9.63
C ASP A 38 5.10 -12.84 -9.33
N LEU A 39 3.82 -13.05 -8.99
CA LEU A 39 3.22 -14.37 -8.81
C LEU A 39 3.17 -15.16 -10.12
N MET A 40 2.72 -14.54 -11.22
CA MET A 40 2.69 -15.17 -12.54
C MET A 40 4.08 -15.61 -12.97
N ASP A 41 5.07 -14.74 -12.86
CA ASP A 41 6.47 -15.06 -13.18
C ASP A 41 7.00 -16.22 -12.32
N ALA A 42 6.55 -16.34 -11.06
CA ALA A 42 6.92 -17.46 -10.19
C ALA A 42 6.27 -18.77 -10.64
N LEU A 43 4.99 -18.73 -10.99
CA LEU A 43 4.25 -19.89 -11.52
C LEU A 43 4.82 -20.34 -12.88
N GLU A 44 5.36 -19.44 -13.71
CA GLU A 44 5.82 -19.77 -15.07
C GLU A 44 7.13 -20.54 -15.01
N LYS A 45 8.03 -20.13 -14.11
CA LYS A 45 9.26 -20.87 -13.81
C LYS A 45 8.95 -22.27 -13.27
N GLN A 46 7.88 -22.41 -12.48
CA GLN A 46 7.45 -23.72 -11.98
C GLN A 46 6.82 -24.60 -13.06
N ALA A 47 6.05 -24.03 -14.00
CA ALA A 47 5.53 -24.79 -15.14
C ALA A 47 6.66 -25.47 -15.93
N LYS A 48 7.78 -24.77 -16.13
CA LYS A 48 8.99 -25.32 -16.77
C LYS A 48 9.63 -26.46 -15.96
N LEU A 49 9.66 -26.37 -14.63
CA LEU A 49 10.19 -27.44 -13.76
C LEU A 49 9.30 -28.70 -13.75
N VAL A 50 7.98 -28.54 -13.91
CA VAL A 50 7.02 -29.63 -14.03
C VAL A 50 7.10 -30.30 -15.40
N GLU A 51 7.24 -29.52 -16.48
CA GLU A 51 7.53 -30.05 -17.82
C GLU A 51 8.83 -30.86 -17.85
N ASP A 52 9.84 -30.43 -17.10
CA ASP A 52 11.12 -31.14 -16.93
C ASP A 52 11.04 -32.34 -15.97
N GLY A 53 9.88 -32.62 -15.37
CA GLY A 53 9.64 -33.76 -14.48
C GLY A 53 10.31 -33.67 -13.10
N ARG A 54 10.74 -32.47 -12.69
CA ARG A 54 11.54 -32.27 -11.46
C ARG A 54 10.71 -31.99 -10.21
N VAL A 55 9.43 -31.63 -10.36
CA VAL A 55 8.52 -31.27 -9.25
C VAL A 55 7.13 -31.83 -9.52
N SER A 56 6.45 -32.36 -8.49
CA SER A 56 5.02 -32.70 -8.55
C SER A 56 4.17 -31.59 -7.92
N PHE A 57 3.13 -31.13 -8.61
CA PHE A 57 2.06 -30.38 -7.97
C PHE A 57 1.16 -31.32 -7.16
N GLU A 58 0.69 -30.88 -6.00
CA GLU A 58 -0.53 -31.48 -5.44
C GLU A 58 -1.72 -30.85 -6.17
N ASP A 59 -2.49 -31.68 -6.87
CA ASP A 59 -3.62 -31.29 -7.73
C ASP A 59 -4.59 -30.31 -7.06
N SER A 60 -4.75 -30.39 -5.75
CA SER A 60 -5.72 -29.61 -4.98
C SER A 60 -5.42 -28.11 -4.93
N ASP A 61 -4.13 -27.70 -4.87
CA ASP A 61 -3.78 -26.28 -4.72
C ASP A 61 -3.93 -25.50 -6.05
N LEU A 62 -3.61 -26.13 -7.19
CA LEU A 62 -3.86 -25.56 -8.52
C LEU A 62 -5.35 -25.52 -8.85
N LEU A 63 -6.11 -26.54 -8.44
CA LEU A 63 -7.56 -26.49 -8.55
C LEU A 63 -8.14 -25.36 -7.71
N GLU A 64 -7.69 -25.18 -6.47
CA GLU A 64 -8.19 -24.10 -5.59
C GLU A 64 -7.85 -22.71 -6.15
N LEU A 65 -6.63 -22.52 -6.67
CA LEU A 65 -6.25 -21.29 -7.37
C LEU A 65 -7.09 -21.09 -8.64
N SER A 66 -7.28 -22.13 -9.44
CA SER A 66 -8.07 -22.07 -10.68
C SER A 66 -9.54 -21.76 -10.41
N GLU A 67 -10.17 -22.45 -9.46
CA GLU A 67 -11.55 -22.21 -9.04
C GLU A 67 -11.72 -20.79 -8.49
N PHE A 68 -10.76 -20.32 -7.69
CA PHE A 68 -10.75 -18.96 -7.19
C PHE A 68 -10.63 -17.94 -8.33
N LEU A 69 -9.62 -18.07 -9.19
CA LEU A 69 -9.42 -17.18 -10.33
C LEU A 69 -10.65 -17.16 -11.23
N LYS A 70 -11.27 -18.32 -11.49
CA LYS A 70 -12.53 -18.44 -12.23
C LYS A 70 -13.70 -17.74 -11.54
N SER A 71 -13.74 -17.74 -10.21
CA SER A 71 -14.74 -17.00 -9.45
C SER A 71 -14.56 -15.49 -9.61
N VAL A 72 -13.32 -15.00 -9.65
CA VAL A 72 -13.00 -13.58 -9.85
C VAL A 72 -13.20 -13.15 -11.30
N SER A 73 -12.92 -14.01 -12.28
CA SER A 73 -13.10 -13.69 -13.71
C SER A 73 -14.57 -13.62 -14.13
N LYS A 74 -15.47 -14.32 -13.41
CA LYS A 74 -16.92 -14.26 -13.64
C LYS A 74 -17.55 -12.95 -13.14
N ASP A 75 -16.84 -12.22 -12.29
CA ASP A 75 -17.27 -10.95 -11.72
C ASP A 75 -16.56 -9.80 -12.48
N GLU A 76 -16.97 -9.59 -13.73
CA GLU A 76 -16.32 -8.63 -14.64
C GLU A 76 -16.46 -7.17 -14.16
N GLU A 77 -17.40 -6.86 -13.26
CA GLU A 77 -17.72 -5.48 -12.90
C GLU A 77 -17.09 -4.99 -11.57
N THR A 78 -16.73 -5.87 -10.62
CA THR A 78 -16.27 -5.43 -9.28
C THR A 78 -15.14 -6.25 -8.64
N ILE A 79 -13.88 -5.78 -8.79
CA ILE A 79 -12.75 -6.26 -7.96
C ILE A 79 -12.65 -5.38 -6.71
N GLY A 80 -13.39 -5.73 -5.64
CA GLY A 80 -13.34 -5.06 -4.34
C GLY A 80 -12.35 -5.68 -3.33
N ASP A 81 -12.25 -5.08 -2.13
CA ASP A 81 -11.30 -5.48 -1.08
C ASP A 81 -11.45 -6.93 -0.61
N VAL A 82 -12.67 -7.49 -0.67
CA VAL A 82 -12.92 -8.90 -0.34
C VAL A 82 -12.21 -9.84 -1.33
N HIS A 83 -12.12 -9.45 -2.61
CA HIS A 83 -11.37 -10.19 -3.62
C HIS A 83 -9.87 -10.05 -3.40
N LEU A 84 -9.38 -8.85 -3.04
CA LEU A 84 -7.97 -8.60 -2.74
C LEU A 84 -7.49 -9.32 -1.47
N ASP A 85 -8.29 -9.37 -0.41
CA ASP A 85 -8.00 -10.14 0.81
C ASP A 85 -7.92 -11.65 0.51
N LYS A 86 -8.81 -12.18 -0.33
CA LYS A 86 -8.76 -13.58 -0.77
C LYS A 86 -7.55 -13.86 -1.68
N ILE A 87 -7.23 -12.96 -2.61
CA ILE A 87 -6.00 -13.03 -3.43
C ILE A 87 -4.80 -13.06 -2.48
N GLY A 88 -4.71 -12.13 -1.53
CA GLY A 88 -3.61 -12.06 -0.56
C GLY A 88 -3.45 -13.34 0.25
N LYS A 89 -4.56 -13.93 0.74
CA LYS A 89 -4.54 -15.22 1.45
C LYS A 89 -4.11 -16.39 0.58
N CYS A 90 -4.56 -16.44 -0.67
CA CYS A 90 -4.19 -17.50 -1.62
C CYS A 90 -2.71 -17.39 -2.01
N VAL A 91 -2.27 -16.18 -2.38
CA VAL A 91 -0.86 -15.86 -2.65
C VAL A 91 0.01 -16.25 -1.47
N LYS A 92 -0.39 -15.88 -0.24
CA LYS A 92 0.30 -16.25 0.99
C LYS A 92 0.44 -17.78 1.13
N LYS A 93 -0.66 -18.53 0.99
CA LYS A 93 -0.67 -19.99 1.10
C LYS A 93 0.25 -20.66 0.06
N ILE A 94 0.25 -20.13 -1.17
CA ILE A 94 1.13 -20.62 -2.24
C ILE A 94 2.60 -20.26 -1.93
N CYS A 95 2.88 -19.02 -1.52
CA CYS A 95 4.23 -18.59 -1.16
C CYS A 95 4.81 -19.39 0.01
N GLU A 96 4.03 -19.64 1.06
CA GLU A 96 4.41 -20.42 2.24
C GLU A 96 4.68 -21.90 1.92
N LYS A 97 3.89 -22.52 1.04
CA LYS A 97 4.05 -23.93 0.63
C LYS A 97 5.17 -24.15 -0.39
N LYS A 98 5.51 -23.14 -1.20
CA LYS A 98 6.39 -23.28 -2.37
C LYS A 98 7.72 -22.54 -2.25
N ASP A 99 8.05 -22.06 -1.05
CA ASP A 99 9.30 -21.37 -0.76
C ASP A 99 9.53 -20.13 -1.65
N ILE A 100 8.44 -19.51 -2.15
CA ILE A 100 8.51 -18.21 -2.85
C ILE A 100 8.77 -17.17 -1.77
N CYS A 101 10.05 -16.94 -1.53
CA CYS A 101 10.52 -16.00 -0.53
C CYS A 101 10.54 -14.59 -1.12
N PHE A 102 9.80 -13.67 -0.49
CA PHE A 102 10.14 -12.26 -0.58
C PHE A 102 11.27 -11.99 0.42
N GLN A 103 12.40 -11.51 -0.08
CA GLN A 103 13.45 -11.01 0.79
C GLN A 103 13.11 -9.58 1.18
N LYS A 104 13.24 -9.30 2.48
CA LYS A 104 13.26 -7.93 2.98
C LYS A 104 14.65 -7.37 2.77
N VAL A 105 14.81 -6.49 1.80
CA VAL A 105 16.04 -5.72 1.61
C VAL A 105 15.91 -4.44 2.40
N LEU A 106 16.83 -4.21 3.34
CA LEU A 106 16.84 -3.00 4.17
C LEU A 106 17.01 -1.77 3.27
N LEU A 107 16.03 -0.87 3.32
CA LEU A 107 16.03 0.35 2.51
C LEU A 107 16.36 1.58 3.35
N ILE A 108 15.77 1.70 4.54
CA ILE A 108 15.98 2.85 5.44
C ILE A 108 16.06 2.34 6.87
N ARG A 109 17.16 2.66 7.56
CA ARG A 109 17.36 2.25 8.96
C ARG A 109 16.56 3.10 9.91
N LYS A 110 16.15 2.53 11.05
CA LYS A 110 15.45 3.21 12.13
C LYS A 110 16.15 4.51 12.59
N ASP A 111 17.48 4.51 12.59
CA ASP A 111 18.27 5.67 13.05
C ASP A 111 18.25 6.79 12.03
N ASP A 112 18.18 6.46 10.73
CA ASP A 112 17.99 7.41 9.63
C ASP A 112 16.58 7.99 9.68
N ILE A 113 15.57 7.13 9.91
CA ILE A 113 14.17 7.54 10.11
C ILE A 113 14.07 8.52 11.29
N LYS A 114 14.62 8.16 12.45
CA LYS A 114 14.62 9.00 13.65
C LYS A 114 15.29 10.37 13.39
N SER A 115 16.42 10.37 12.70
CA SER A 115 17.13 11.61 12.35
C SER A 115 16.31 12.49 11.41
N LYS A 116 15.69 11.89 10.39
CA LYS A 116 14.82 12.60 9.44
C LYS A 116 13.55 13.13 10.10
N VAL A 117 12.91 12.36 10.97
CA VAL A 117 11.76 12.81 11.77
C VAL A 117 12.12 14.03 12.60
N LYS A 118 13.31 14.03 13.23
CA LYS A 118 13.79 15.16 14.02
C LYS A 118 14.04 16.41 13.15
N GLU A 119 14.64 16.24 11.97
CA GLU A 119 14.85 17.32 11.00
C GLU A 119 13.52 17.98 10.57
N ILE A 120 12.52 17.16 10.24
CA ILE A 120 11.18 17.64 9.88
C ILE A 120 10.54 18.37 11.07
N ALA A 121 10.60 17.79 12.26
CA ALA A 121 10.05 18.40 13.47
C ALA A 121 10.67 19.76 13.76
N ASP A 122 12.01 19.86 13.69
CA ASP A 122 12.73 21.11 13.96
C ASP A 122 12.45 22.19 12.89
N THR A 123 12.08 21.80 11.67
CA THR A 123 11.62 22.72 10.63
C THR A 123 10.19 23.19 10.91
N LEU A 124 9.26 22.25 11.14
CA LEU A 124 7.86 22.55 11.47
C LEU A 124 7.75 23.46 12.69
N LYS A 125 8.52 23.21 13.75
CA LYS A 125 8.56 24.03 14.97
C LYS A 125 8.78 25.51 14.71
N LYS A 126 9.50 25.88 13.64
CA LYS A 126 9.79 27.27 13.29
C LYS A 126 8.63 27.95 12.57
N GLU A 127 7.74 27.18 11.96
CA GLU A 127 6.64 27.69 11.14
C GLU A 127 5.29 27.68 11.86
N ILE A 128 5.12 26.85 12.88
CA ILE A 128 3.84 26.64 13.54
C ILE A 128 3.73 27.36 14.89
N ASN A 129 2.52 27.80 15.23
CA ASN A 129 2.15 28.18 16.59
C ASN A 129 1.33 27.02 17.21
N PRO A 130 1.78 26.37 18.29
CA PRO A 130 1.11 25.20 18.87
C PRO A 130 -0.35 25.46 19.27
N GLU A 131 -0.69 26.65 19.77
CA GLU A 131 -2.06 26.99 20.17
C GLU A 131 -3.03 27.10 18.98
N ASN A 132 -2.49 27.31 17.78
CA ASN A 132 -3.25 27.47 16.56
C ASN A 132 -3.00 26.37 15.52
N THR A 133 -2.38 25.26 15.91
CA THR A 133 -2.03 24.15 15.01
C THR A 133 -2.67 22.85 15.45
N ILE A 134 -3.23 22.11 14.50
CA ILE A 134 -3.83 20.78 14.69
C ILE A 134 -3.11 19.79 13.79
N PHE A 135 -2.67 18.66 14.35
CA PHE A 135 -2.07 17.55 13.61
C PHE A 135 -3.11 16.47 13.34
N LEU A 136 -3.25 16.02 12.10
CA LEU A 136 -4.17 14.97 11.70
C LEU A 136 -3.39 13.80 11.10
N GLY A 137 -3.33 12.67 11.80
CA GLY A 137 -2.72 11.45 11.29
C GLY A 137 -3.71 10.62 10.49
N VAL A 138 -3.35 10.19 9.28
CA VAL A 138 -4.22 9.35 8.45
C VAL A 138 -4.00 7.87 8.79
N LEU A 139 -5.04 7.20 9.24
CA LEU A 139 -4.97 5.80 9.68
C LEU A 139 -5.03 4.81 8.51
N LYS A 140 -4.40 3.64 8.63
CA LYS A 140 -3.65 3.15 9.81
C LYS A 140 -2.15 3.41 9.74
N GLY A 141 -1.60 3.52 8.54
CA GLY A 141 -0.17 3.41 8.28
C GLY A 141 0.67 4.51 8.93
N SER A 142 0.16 5.75 8.98
CA SER A 142 0.91 6.90 9.53
C SER A 142 1.24 6.82 11.02
N ILE A 143 0.64 5.91 11.80
CA ILE A 143 0.65 5.97 13.27
C ILE A 143 2.06 6.04 13.89
N PHE A 144 3.03 5.29 13.35
CA PHE A 144 4.40 5.28 13.86
C PHE A 144 5.11 6.60 13.56
N PHE A 145 5.06 7.04 12.30
CA PHE A 145 5.61 8.33 11.88
C PHE A 145 4.97 9.49 12.65
N PHE A 146 3.66 9.47 12.82
CA PHE A 146 2.89 10.48 13.51
C PHE A 146 3.32 10.63 14.97
N VAL A 147 3.36 9.53 15.72
CA VAL A 147 3.73 9.56 17.14
C VAL A 147 5.17 10.02 17.33
N ASP A 148 6.09 9.55 16.50
CA ASP A 148 7.50 9.93 16.60
C ASP A 148 7.72 11.40 16.20
N LEU A 149 6.98 11.90 15.20
CA LEU A 149 6.97 13.31 14.83
C LEU A 149 6.46 14.19 15.98
N LEU A 150 5.29 13.86 16.56
CA LEU A 150 4.71 14.62 17.66
C LEU A 150 5.64 14.66 18.89
N ARG A 151 6.29 13.53 19.22
CA ARG A 151 7.29 13.49 20.30
C ARG A 151 8.50 14.36 19.98
N ALA A 152 8.97 14.35 18.74
CA ALA A 152 10.11 15.15 18.31
C ALA A 152 9.82 16.67 18.27
N LEU A 153 8.55 17.07 18.15
CA LEU A 153 8.13 18.48 18.23
C LEU A 153 8.41 19.09 19.59
N GLU A 154 8.31 18.34 20.70
CA GLU A 154 8.49 18.88 22.06
C GLU A 154 7.57 20.09 22.34
N LEU A 155 6.38 20.10 21.73
CA LEU A 155 5.34 21.12 21.88
C LEU A 155 4.03 20.48 22.31
N ASP A 156 3.23 21.20 23.10
CA ASP A 156 1.86 20.80 23.41
C ASP A 156 0.93 21.19 22.25
N VAL A 157 0.68 20.24 21.36
CA VAL A 157 -0.15 20.44 20.15
C VAL A 157 -1.40 19.57 20.21
N LYS A 158 -2.49 20.08 19.62
CA LYS A 158 -3.70 19.29 19.45
C LYS A 158 -3.53 18.33 18.29
N PHE A 159 -4.07 17.12 18.43
CA PHE A 159 -4.04 16.14 17.36
C PHE A 159 -5.28 15.24 17.34
N ASP A 160 -5.62 14.73 16.16
CA ASP A 160 -6.68 13.73 15.94
C ASP A 160 -6.30 12.83 14.75
N PHE A 161 -7.18 11.92 14.38
CA PHE A 161 -6.98 10.96 13.30
C PHE A 161 -8.09 10.99 12.27
N ILE A 162 -7.69 10.87 11.00
CA ILE A 162 -8.57 10.65 9.86
C ILE A 162 -8.57 9.15 9.55
N GLU A 163 -9.75 8.56 9.38
CA GLU A 163 -9.90 7.18 8.88
C GLU A 163 -10.56 7.23 7.50
N ALA A 164 -9.76 6.97 6.47
CA ALA A 164 -10.21 6.86 5.08
C ALA A 164 -10.24 5.39 4.64
N LYS A 165 -11.28 5.01 3.90
CA LYS A 165 -11.41 3.70 3.24
C LYS A 165 -11.58 3.96 1.75
N SER A 166 -10.78 3.28 0.93
CA SER A 166 -11.00 3.29 -0.52
C SER A 166 -12.19 2.39 -0.85
N TYR A 167 -13.20 2.86 -1.59
CA TYR A 167 -14.18 1.95 -2.18
C TYR A 167 -13.62 1.34 -3.46
N GLY A 168 -13.86 0.04 -3.66
CA GLY A 168 -13.43 -0.74 -4.83
C GLY A 168 -14.58 -1.25 -5.71
N ASN A 169 -15.72 -0.53 -5.79
CA ASN A 169 -16.96 -1.10 -6.31
C ASN A 169 -17.65 -0.35 -7.49
N SER A 170 -16.95 0.47 -8.26
CA SER A 170 -17.51 0.98 -9.52
C SER A 170 -16.42 1.09 -10.59
N MET A 171 -16.80 0.97 -11.87
CA MET A 171 -15.93 1.00 -13.05
C MET A 171 -15.11 2.30 -13.25
N ASP A 172 -15.02 3.15 -12.22
CA ASP A 172 -14.32 4.44 -12.14
C ASP A 172 -13.42 4.53 -10.88
N SER A 173 -12.99 3.39 -10.32
CA SER A 173 -12.55 3.21 -8.92
C SER A 173 -11.12 3.62 -8.53
N SER A 174 -10.66 4.76 -9.02
CA SER A 174 -9.67 5.59 -8.29
C SER A 174 -10.30 6.82 -7.62
N LYS A 175 -11.62 7.04 -7.80
CA LYS A 175 -12.29 8.31 -7.53
C LYS A 175 -13.09 8.40 -6.21
N ASP A 176 -13.50 7.29 -5.61
CA ASP A 176 -14.35 7.28 -4.42
C ASP A 176 -13.63 6.76 -3.17
N VAL A 177 -12.86 7.64 -2.54
CA VAL A 177 -12.44 7.47 -1.15
C VAL A 177 -13.63 7.86 -0.26
N SER A 178 -13.86 7.11 0.82
CA SER A 178 -14.86 7.44 1.82
C SER A 178 -14.22 7.63 3.18
N PHE A 179 -14.72 8.59 3.95
CA PHE A 179 -14.28 8.78 5.32
C PHE A 179 -15.17 7.98 6.25
N THR A 180 -14.54 7.14 7.06
CA THR A 180 -15.20 6.61 8.26
C THR A 180 -15.11 7.64 9.38
N LYS A 181 -14.03 8.43 9.42
CA LYS A 181 -13.83 9.54 10.35
C LYS A 181 -12.93 10.61 9.71
N ILE A 182 -13.22 11.89 9.95
CA ILE A 182 -12.30 12.99 9.60
C ILE A 182 -11.74 13.59 10.88
N THR A 183 -12.47 14.50 11.51
CA THR A 183 -12.18 15.03 12.85
C THR A 183 -13.40 15.83 13.31
N ASP A 184 -13.66 15.82 14.62
CA ASP A 184 -14.67 16.67 15.25
C ASP A 184 -14.06 17.99 15.77
N MET A 185 -12.75 18.17 15.61
CA MET A 185 -12.07 19.41 15.97
C MET A 185 -12.52 20.57 15.08
N ASP A 186 -12.58 21.76 15.65
CA ASP A 186 -12.78 22.99 14.92
C ASP A 186 -11.50 23.38 14.17
N LEU A 187 -11.57 23.37 12.84
CA LEU A 187 -10.46 23.69 11.96
C LEU A 187 -10.47 25.16 11.51
N VAL A 188 -11.52 25.92 11.84
CA VAL A 188 -11.70 27.28 11.33
C VAL A 188 -10.55 28.19 11.77
N HIS A 189 -9.87 28.82 10.81
CA HIS A 189 -8.68 29.65 11.03
C HIS A 189 -7.49 28.95 11.72
N LYS A 190 -7.43 27.60 11.70
CA LYS A 190 -6.31 26.81 12.22
C LYS A 190 -5.31 26.44 11.14
N ILE A 191 -4.05 26.25 11.52
CA ILE A 191 -3.07 25.54 10.71
C ILE A 191 -3.31 24.04 10.91
N VAL A 192 -3.51 23.30 9.84
CA VAL A 192 -3.74 21.85 9.88
C VAL A 192 -2.55 21.14 9.25
N VAL A 193 -1.85 20.29 10.00
CA VAL A 193 -0.76 19.46 9.49
C VAL A 193 -1.28 18.04 9.29
N VAL A 194 -1.45 17.64 8.04
CA VAL A 194 -1.86 16.28 7.66
C VAL A 194 -0.63 15.40 7.58
N VAL A 195 -0.62 14.30 8.32
CA VAL A 195 0.51 13.38 8.42
C VAL A 195 0.14 12.02 7.83
N GLU A 196 0.94 11.54 6.88
CA GLU A 196 0.73 10.29 6.16
C GLU A 196 2.02 9.46 6.11
N ASP A 197 1.94 8.13 6.03
CA ASP A 197 3.12 7.28 5.84
C ASP A 197 3.63 7.30 4.40
N ILE A 198 2.74 7.25 3.41
CA ILE A 198 3.12 7.22 2.00
C ILE A 198 2.10 7.94 1.12
N VAL A 199 2.62 8.71 0.16
CA VAL A 199 1.79 9.18 -0.97
C VAL A 199 2.36 8.66 -2.27
N ASP A 200 1.53 7.86 -2.96
CA ASP A 200 1.83 7.20 -4.22
C ASP A 200 1.11 7.94 -5.37
N THR A 201 -0.04 7.44 -5.83
CA THR A 201 -0.84 8.07 -6.90
C THR A 201 -1.41 9.45 -6.52
N GLY A 202 -1.59 9.71 -5.23
CA GLY A 202 -2.05 11.00 -4.70
C GLY A 202 -3.56 11.14 -4.50
N HIS A 203 -4.39 10.20 -4.97
CA HIS A 203 -5.86 10.32 -4.90
C HIS A 203 -6.40 10.43 -3.46
N THR A 204 -5.92 9.58 -2.54
CA THR A 204 -6.33 9.63 -1.12
C THR A 204 -6.01 10.98 -0.51
N MET A 205 -4.77 11.47 -0.69
CA MET A 205 -4.35 12.76 -0.16
C MET A 205 -5.17 13.90 -0.77
N LYS A 206 -5.41 13.91 -2.08
CA LYS A 206 -6.26 14.91 -2.73
C LYS A 206 -7.66 14.96 -2.13
N TYR A 207 -8.24 13.80 -1.85
CA TYR A 207 -9.57 13.70 -1.26
C TYR A 207 -9.60 14.18 0.20
N VAL A 208 -8.59 13.81 0.99
CA VAL A 208 -8.37 14.32 2.36
C VAL A 208 -8.28 15.84 2.36
N LEU A 209 -7.39 16.40 1.55
CA LEU A 209 -7.20 17.84 1.46
C LEU A 209 -8.48 18.56 1.05
N LYS A 210 -9.21 18.05 0.05
CA LYS A 210 -10.51 18.61 -0.36
C LYS A 210 -11.48 18.72 0.83
N LYS A 211 -11.62 17.66 1.63
CA LYS A 211 -12.53 17.66 2.78
C LYS A 211 -12.08 18.56 3.93
N LEU A 212 -10.77 18.68 4.15
CA LEU A 212 -10.25 19.60 5.15
C LEU A 212 -10.43 21.06 4.72
N TYR A 213 -10.26 21.38 3.43
CA TYR A 213 -10.51 22.73 2.91
C TYR A 213 -11.98 23.17 3.07
N GLU A 214 -12.94 22.25 2.95
CA GLU A 214 -14.37 22.53 3.21
C GLU A 214 -14.65 23.01 4.67
N ARG A 215 -13.69 22.84 5.59
CA ARG A 215 -13.78 23.25 7.01
C ARG A 215 -13.11 24.60 7.30
N ASN A 216 -12.70 25.34 6.27
CA ASN A 216 -12.10 26.68 6.35
C ASN A 216 -10.87 26.82 7.27
N PRO A 217 -9.85 25.95 7.16
CA PRO A 217 -8.58 26.18 7.84
C PRO A 217 -7.86 27.41 7.31
N LEU A 218 -6.98 27.99 8.14
CA LEU A 218 -6.09 29.08 7.74
C LEU A 218 -5.07 28.59 6.70
N LYS A 219 -4.52 27.40 6.94
CA LYS A 219 -3.51 26.77 6.08
C LYS A 219 -3.55 25.26 6.30
N ILE A 220 -3.37 24.48 5.24
CA ILE A 220 -3.10 23.05 5.35
C ILE A 220 -1.65 22.80 4.92
N LEU A 221 -0.93 22.04 5.73
CA LEU A 221 0.41 21.54 5.47
C LEU A 221 0.36 20.02 5.36
N THR A 222 1.13 19.46 4.45
CA THR A 222 1.24 18.01 4.23
C THR A 222 2.62 17.52 4.66
N CYS A 223 2.64 16.46 5.46
CA CYS A 223 3.85 15.86 5.99
C CYS A 223 3.81 14.35 5.78
N VAL A 224 4.67 13.84 4.90
CA VAL A 224 4.61 12.45 4.46
C VAL A 224 5.93 11.75 4.74
N LEU A 225 5.93 10.52 5.26
CA LEU A 225 7.19 9.81 5.45
C LEU A 225 7.83 9.44 4.10
N ILE A 226 7.07 8.88 3.17
CA ILE A 226 7.52 8.45 1.84
C ILE A 226 6.75 9.16 0.72
N ASP A 227 7.47 9.86 -0.14
CA ASP A 227 6.91 10.49 -1.34
C ASP A 227 7.36 9.73 -2.61
N LYS A 228 6.41 9.09 -3.31
CA LYS A 228 6.67 8.44 -4.61
C LYS A 228 6.25 9.35 -5.76
N TYR A 229 6.93 10.49 -5.86
CA TYR A 229 6.58 11.58 -6.78
C TYR A 229 6.39 11.13 -8.24
N GLU A 230 7.26 10.25 -8.75
CA GLU A 230 7.19 9.75 -10.14
C GLU A 230 5.94 8.91 -10.46
N ARG A 231 5.18 8.47 -9.43
CA ARG A 231 3.94 7.69 -9.59
C ARG A 231 2.67 8.55 -9.50
N ARG A 232 2.81 9.88 -9.40
CA ARG A 232 1.66 10.77 -9.20
C ARG A 232 0.70 10.72 -10.39
N GLU A 233 -0.58 10.52 -10.09
CA GLU A 233 -1.66 10.61 -11.09
C GLU A 233 -2.48 11.89 -10.92
N VAL A 234 -2.40 12.53 -9.75
CA VAL A 234 -3.08 13.79 -9.44
C VAL A 234 -2.16 14.79 -8.76
N ASP A 235 -2.30 16.05 -9.14
CA ASP A 235 -1.54 17.12 -8.52
C ASP A 235 -1.91 17.28 -7.04
N VAL A 236 -0.91 17.09 -6.19
CA VAL A 236 -0.98 17.20 -4.74
C VAL A 236 0.41 17.61 -4.27
N GLN A 237 0.53 18.83 -3.77
CA GLN A 237 1.75 19.36 -3.17
C GLN A 237 2.07 18.61 -1.86
N ILE A 238 3.34 18.23 -1.69
CA ILE A 238 3.89 17.71 -0.44
C ILE A 238 4.83 18.76 0.15
N ASP A 239 4.47 19.33 1.30
CA ASP A 239 5.24 20.40 1.95
C ASP A 239 6.47 19.86 2.68
N TYR A 240 6.30 18.69 3.32
CA TYR A 240 7.35 17.99 4.06
C TYR A 240 7.36 16.52 3.67
N PHE A 241 8.53 15.99 3.33
CA PHE A 241 8.71 14.57 3.12
C PHE A 241 9.92 14.01 3.86
N GLY A 242 9.84 12.77 4.32
CA GLY A 242 10.98 12.05 4.89
C GLY A 242 11.96 11.60 3.83
N PHE A 243 11.47 10.74 2.92
CA PHE A 243 12.26 10.06 1.92
C PHE A 243 11.53 10.02 0.58
N ARG A 244 12.27 10.13 -0.52
CA ARG A 244 11.75 9.86 -1.86
C ARG A 244 12.15 8.47 -2.31
N ILE A 245 11.19 7.72 -2.83
CA ILE A 245 11.39 6.37 -3.34
C ILE A 245 10.70 6.29 -4.71
N GLU A 246 11.42 5.88 -5.74
CA GLU A 246 10.86 5.84 -7.09
C GLU A 246 9.96 4.62 -7.31
N LYS A 247 10.40 3.45 -6.85
CA LYS A 247 9.80 2.16 -7.17
C LYS A 247 9.91 1.16 -6.02
N GLY A 248 9.24 0.04 -6.18
CA GLY A 248 9.29 -1.08 -5.24
C GLY A 248 8.19 -1.01 -4.18
N PHE A 249 7.96 -2.18 -3.58
CA PHE A 249 7.00 -2.34 -2.51
C PHE A 249 7.72 -2.23 -1.18
N VAL A 250 7.25 -1.35 -0.30
CA VAL A 250 7.93 -1.03 0.97
C VAL A 250 7.07 -1.42 2.16
N VAL A 251 7.71 -1.95 3.19
CA VAL A 251 7.07 -2.36 4.45
C VAL A 251 7.89 -1.91 5.65
N GLY A 252 7.25 -1.88 6.81
CA GLY A 252 7.87 -1.44 8.05
C GLY A 252 7.57 0.01 8.38
N TYR A 253 7.72 0.34 9.67
CA TYR A 253 7.44 1.67 10.21
C TYR A 253 6.03 2.18 9.86
N GLY A 254 5.04 1.30 9.99
CA GLY A 254 3.63 1.58 9.69
C GLY A 254 3.15 1.09 8.32
N LEU A 255 4.05 1.01 7.35
CA LEU A 255 3.77 0.44 6.02
C LEU A 255 3.55 -1.07 6.13
N ASP A 256 2.60 -1.60 5.38
CA ASP A 256 2.23 -3.01 5.45
C ASP A 256 2.25 -3.76 4.14
N PHE A 257 2.29 -5.08 4.29
CA PHE A 257 1.83 -6.04 3.29
C PHE A 257 0.75 -6.91 3.93
N ALA A 258 -0.49 -6.85 3.43
CA ALA A 258 -1.60 -7.64 3.97
C ALA A 258 -1.73 -7.52 5.49
N ASP A 259 -1.66 -6.28 6.01
CA ASP A 259 -1.65 -5.94 7.44
C ASP A 259 -0.48 -6.49 8.26
N GLN A 260 0.56 -7.02 7.60
CA GLN A 260 1.80 -7.47 8.26
C GLN A 260 2.92 -6.44 8.16
N PHE A 261 3.98 -6.65 8.94
CA PHE A 261 5.24 -5.89 8.93
C PHE A 261 5.19 -4.43 9.42
N ARG A 262 4.01 -3.86 9.72
CA ARG A 262 3.88 -2.48 10.24
C ARG A 262 4.81 -2.18 11.42
N CYS A 263 4.99 -3.14 12.33
CA CYS A 263 5.78 -2.97 13.55
C CYS A 263 7.30 -3.11 13.37
N LEU A 264 7.80 -3.35 12.15
CA LEU A 264 9.25 -3.35 11.93
C LEU A 264 9.80 -1.92 12.14
N PRO A 265 10.92 -1.76 12.86
CA PRO A 265 11.47 -0.43 13.17
C PRO A 265 12.18 0.22 11.97
N ASP A 266 12.62 -0.57 11.00
CA ASP A 266 13.24 -0.14 9.75
C ASP A 266 12.23 -0.25 8.59
N ILE A 267 12.51 0.44 7.48
CA ILE A 267 11.76 0.29 6.23
C ILE A 267 12.53 -0.63 5.29
N TYR A 268 11.84 -1.61 4.73
CA TYR A 268 12.39 -2.60 3.81
C TYR A 268 11.68 -2.52 2.47
N ALA A 269 12.44 -2.75 1.39
CA ALA A 269 11.85 -3.17 0.13
C ALA A 269 11.55 -4.68 0.20
N LEU A 270 10.38 -5.10 -0.27
CA LEU A 270 10.11 -6.50 -0.58
C LEU A 270 10.58 -6.76 -2.00
N GLU A 271 11.61 -7.60 -2.13
CA GLU A 271 12.11 -8.08 -3.41
C GLU A 271 11.83 -9.57 -3.55
N LYS A 272 11.56 -10.00 -4.77
CA LYS A 272 11.43 -11.41 -5.09
C LYS A 272 12.80 -12.10 -5.02
N VAL A 273 12.91 -13.17 -4.24
CA VAL A 273 14.08 -14.06 -4.32
C VAL A 273 13.89 -14.99 -5.51
N ASN A 274 14.81 -14.94 -6.47
CA ASN A 274 14.92 -16.00 -7.46
C ASN A 274 15.47 -17.24 -6.75
N GLY A 275 14.62 -18.24 -6.50
CA GLY A 275 15.09 -19.55 -6.05
C GLY A 275 16.11 -20.10 -7.05
N SER A 276 17.26 -20.50 -6.52
CA SER A 276 18.34 -21.22 -7.22
C SER A 276 17.92 -22.61 -7.66
#